data_AF-A0A2V6PBH7-F1
#
_entry.id   AF-A0A2V6PBH7-F1
#
_cell.length_a   1.000
_cell.length_b   1.000
_cell.length_c   1.000
_cell.angle_alpha   90.00
_cell.angle_beta   90.00
_cell.angle_gamma   90.00
#
_symmetry.space_group_name_H-M   'P 1'
#
loop_
_entity.id
_entity.type
_entity.pdbx_description
1 polymer ?
#
loop_
_entity_poly.entity_id
_entity_poly.type
_entity_poly.pdbx_seq_one_letter_code
_entity_poly.pdbx_strand_id
1 'polypeptide(L)' 'MLEAAPTAWDVERVRQDFPALHQLVHGKPLVYLDNAATSQKPQAVIDALVRYYS' A
#
# COMPACT_ATOMS: atom_id res chain seq x y z
N MET A 1 27.67 -2.71 25.96
CA MET A 1 26.24 -2.94 25.67
C MET A 1 25.88 -2.00 24.55
N LEU A 2 25.76 -2.50 23.31
CA LEU A 2 25.38 -1.69 22.15
C LEU A 2 23.87 -1.89 21.94
N GLU A 3 23.07 -0.85 22.21
CA GLU A 3 21.67 -0.80 21.80
C GLU A 3 21.61 -0.53 20.29
N ALA A 4 20.94 -1.40 19.53
CA ALA A 4 20.63 -1.13 18.15
C ALA A 4 19.50 -0.08 18.09
N ALA A 5 19.74 1.05 17.44
CA ALA A 5 18.71 2.06 17.21
C ALA A 5 17.54 1.43 16.41
N PRO A 6 16.28 1.78 16.71
CA PRO A 6 15.15 1.26 15.95
C PRO A 6 15.29 1.66 14.48
N THR A 7 15.28 0.69 13.58
CA THR A 7 15.25 0.93 12.14
C THR A 7 14.01 1.75 11.80
N ALA A 8 14.21 2.95 11.26
CA ALA A 8 13.12 3.80 10.81
C ALA A 8 12.27 3.08 9.76
N TRP A 9 10.95 3.13 9.94
CA TRP A 9 10.00 2.54 9.00
C TRP A 9 9.83 3.44 7.77
N ASP A 10 10.12 2.91 6.58
CA ASP A 10 9.94 3.61 5.30
C ASP A 10 8.51 3.41 4.77
N VAL A 11 7.65 4.39 5.02
CA VAL A 11 6.26 4.39 4.56
C VAL A 11 6.14 4.60 3.05
N GLU A 12 7.05 5.35 2.43
CA GLU A 12 6.97 5.65 0.99
C GLU A 12 7.24 4.40 0.17
N ARG A 13 8.20 3.57 0.60
CA ARG A 13 8.41 2.25 -0.01
C ARG A 13 7.14 1.39 0.04
N VAL A 14 6.44 1.40 1.17
CA VAL A 14 5.20 0.60 1.34
C VAL A 14 4.07 1.14 0.48
N ARG A 15 3.93 2.47 0.32
CA ARG A 15 2.89 3.06 -0.52
C ARG A 15 3.00 2.61 -1.99
N GLN A 16 4.21 2.37 -2.48
CA GLN A 16 4.44 1.87 -3.85
C GLN A 16 3.80 0.50 -4.11
N ASP A 17 3.60 -0.31 -3.06
CA ASP A 17 2.97 -1.62 -3.21
C ASP A 17 1.45 -1.50 -3.46
N PHE A 18 0.82 -0.33 -3.22
CA PHE A 18 -0.62 -0.14 -3.30
C PHE A 18 -0.99 0.72 -4.52
N PRO A 19 -1.23 0.11 -5.70
CA PRO A 19 -1.44 0.84 -6.96
C PRO A 19 -2.59 1.85 -6.90
N ALA A 20 -3.65 1.56 -6.13
CA ALA A 20 -4.79 2.45 -5.96
C ALA A 20 -4.41 3.83 -5.37
N LEU A 21 -3.37 3.91 -4.53
CA LEU A 21 -2.94 5.16 -3.89
C LEU A 21 -2.31 6.16 -4.87
N HIS A 22 -1.97 5.73 -6.08
CA HIS A 22 -1.37 6.59 -7.12
C HIS A 22 -2.42 7.19 -8.08
N GLN A 23 -3.71 6.92 -7.84
CA GLN A 23 -4.80 7.42 -8.68
C GLN A 23 -5.15 8.89 -8.37
N LEU A 24 -5.67 9.56 -9.40
CA LEU A 24 -6.32 10.87 -9.25
C LEU A 24 -7.83 10.67 -9.13
N VAL A 25 -8.44 11.32 -8.13
CA VAL A 25 -9.89 11.38 -7.94
C VAL A 25 -10.31 12.84 -8.00
N HIS A 26 -11.24 13.16 -8.92
CA HIS A 26 -11.63 14.54 -9.22
C HIS A 26 -10.43 15.47 -9.51
N GLY A 27 -9.43 14.94 -10.22
CA GLY A 27 -8.20 15.67 -10.58
C GLY A 27 -7.21 15.90 -9.44
N LYS A 28 -7.40 15.27 -8.27
CA LYS A 28 -6.52 15.42 -7.10
C LYS A 28 -5.96 14.06 -6.65
N PRO A 29 -4.77 14.01 -6.04
CA PRO A 29 -4.23 12.78 -5.48
C PRO A 29 -5.17 12.15 -4.46
N LEU A 30 -5.34 10.83 -4.53
CA LEU A 30 -6.19 10.10 -3.59
C LEU A 30 -5.62 10.15 -2.16
N VAL A 31 -6.48 10.53 -1.21
CA VAL A 31 -6.26 10.37 0.23
C VAL A 31 -7.37 9.47 0.76
N TYR A 32 -7.07 8.18 0.97
CA TYR A 32 -8.04 7.17 1.37
C TYR A 32 -8.08 7.01 2.89
N LEU A 33 -9.10 7.58 3.55
CA LEU A 33 -9.25 7.57 5.02
C LEU A 33 -10.39 6.65 5.52
N ASP A 34 -10.92 5.78 4.66
CA ASP A 34 -12.02 4.86 5.01
C ASP A 34 -11.54 3.41 5.17
N ASN A 35 -10.34 3.24 5.74
CA ASN A 35 -9.71 1.91 5.89
C ASN A 35 -10.50 0.96 6.80
N ALA A 36 -11.38 1.50 7.66
CA ALA A 36 -12.21 0.74 8.58
C ALA A 36 -13.36 0.02 7.87
N ALA A 37 -13.89 0.58 6.77
CA ALA A 37 -14.88 -0.09 5.95
C ALA A 37 -14.24 -1.19 5.09
N THR A 38 -13.11 -0.88 4.44
CA THR A 38 -12.31 -1.85 3.69
C THR A 38 -10.91 -1.29 3.42
N SER A 39 -9.97 -2.14 3.02
CA SER A 39 -8.58 -1.74 2.77
C SER A 39 -8.17 -2.03 1.33
N GLN A 40 -7.31 -1.13 0.80
CA GLN A 40 -6.68 -1.28 -0.51
C GLN A 40 -5.78 -2.54 -0.53
N LYS A 41 -5.61 -3.13 -1.71
CA LYS A 41 -4.83 -4.37 -1.88
C LYS A 41 -3.45 -4.04 -2.42
N PRO A 42 -2.37 -4.63 -1.87
CA PRO A 42 -1.05 -4.51 -2.46
C PRO A 42 -0.93 -5.37 -3.73
N GLN A 43 0.00 -5.04 -4.61
CA GLN A 43 0.19 -5.70 -5.90
C GLN A 43 0.40 -7.22 -5.75
N ALA A 44 1.16 -7.66 -4.75
CA ALA A 44 1.40 -9.08 -4.50
C ALA A 44 0.11 -9.90 -4.29
N VAL A 45 -0.91 -9.32 -3.65
CA VAL A 45 -2.22 -9.98 -3.44
C VAL A 45 -3.01 -10.03 -4.75
N ILE A 46 -2.97 -8.94 -5.53
CA ILE A 46 -3.61 -8.88 -6.85
C ILE A 46 -3.00 -9.95 -7.77
N ASP A 47 -1.66 -10.02 -7.82
CA ASP A 47 -0.94 -11.00 -8.64
C ASP A 47 -1.28 -12.44 -8.26
N ALA A 48 -1.40 -12.73 -6.96
CA ALA A 48 -1.78 -14.06 -6.49
C ALA A 48 -3.19 -14.45 -6.96
N LEU A 49 -4.16 -13.53 -6.90
CA LEU A 49 -5.52 -13.75 -7.40
C LEU A 49 -5.52 -13.96 -8.92
N VAL A 50 -4.80 -13.13 -9.67
CA VAL A 50 -4.70 -13.27 -11.14
C VAL A 50 -4.13 -14.63 -11.51
N ARG A 51 -3.05 -15.07 -10.87
CA ARG A 51 -2.43 -16.39 -11.11
C ARG A 51 -3.37 -17.55 -10.80
N TYR A 52 -4.23 -17.41 -9.79
CA TYR A 52 -5.18 -18.46 -9.43
C TYR A 52 -6.33 -18.61 -10.44
N TYR A 53 -6.75 -17.50 -11.05
CA TYR A 53 -7.90 -17.47 -11.96
C TYR A 53 -7.54 -17.48 -13.47
N SER A 54 -6.25 -17.53 -13.82
CA SER A 54 -5.77 -17.65 -15.21
C SER A 54 -5.50 -19.11 -15.56
#